data_AF-A0A955I4G4-F1
#
_entry.id   AF-A0A955I4G4-F1
#
_cell.length_a   1.000
_cell.length_b   1.000
_cell.length_c   1.000
_cell.angle_alpha   90.00
_cell.angle_beta   90.00
_cell.angle_gamma   90.00
#
_symmetry.space_group_name_H-M   'P 1'
#
loop_
_entity.id
_entity.type
_entity.pdbx_description
1 polymer ?
#
loop_
_entity_poly.entity_id
_entity_poly.type
_entity_poly.pdbx_seq_one_letter_code
_entity_poly.pdbx_strand_id
1 'polypeptide(L)' 'MKNYDNLDTQKKSSSTKKIVNQLQTPHQEAFTALIGLGYDRSRVEAALSQIDETKSLDEVIKESIEKLSYRG' A
#
# COMPACT_ATOMS: atom_id res chain seq x y z
N MET A 1 21.78 -47.52 4.85
CA MET A 1 22.72 -46.47 4.43
C MET A 1 22.80 -46.44 2.91
N LYS A 2 22.46 -45.28 2.33
CA LYS A 2 22.94 -44.62 1.09
C LYS A 2 21.76 -44.01 0.32
N ASN A 3 21.65 -42.69 0.50
CA ASN A 3 20.85 -41.74 -0.26
C ASN A 3 21.58 -41.34 -1.55
N TYR A 4 20.85 -40.62 -2.40
CA TYR A 4 21.29 -39.81 -3.54
C TYR A 4 21.45 -40.55 -4.87
N ASP A 5 20.39 -40.54 -5.66
CA ASP A 5 20.47 -39.95 -7.00
C ASP A 5 19.06 -39.56 -7.46
N ASN A 6 18.80 -38.26 -7.54
CA ASN A 6 17.95 -37.63 -8.55
C ASN A 6 17.94 -36.12 -8.23
N LEU A 7 19.07 -35.49 -8.56
CA LEU A 7 19.09 -34.12 -9.03
C LEU A 7 18.28 -34.07 -10.33
N ASP A 8 16.95 -33.95 -10.24
CA ASP A 8 16.17 -33.44 -11.36
C ASP A 8 15.75 -32.01 -11.05
N THR A 9 16.52 -31.12 -11.66
CA THR A 9 16.25 -29.71 -11.88
C THR A 9 14.84 -29.48 -12.42
N GLN A 10 13.86 -29.34 -11.53
CA GLN A 10 12.58 -28.78 -11.92
C GLN A 10 12.69 -27.25 -12.01
N LYS A 11 13.20 -26.80 -13.17
CA LYS A 11 13.03 -25.44 -13.67
C LYS A 11 11.54 -25.11 -13.79
N LYS A 12 11.21 -23.87 -13.37
CA LYS A 12 10.06 -23.06 -13.79
C LYS A 12 8.66 -23.58 -13.43
N SER A 13 8.16 -23.07 -12.31
CA SER A 13 6.86 -22.39 -12.23
C SER A 13 7.07 -21.21 -11.28
N SER A 14 7.32 -19.99 -11.76
CA SER A 14 6.26 -19.05 -12.16
C SER A 14 4.95 -19.20 -11.35
N SER A 15 5.04 -19.31 -10.03
CA SER A 15 3.90 -19.06 -9.16
C SER A 15 3.85 -17.58 -8.84
N THR A 16 3.15 -16.87 -9.73
CA THR A 16 2.40 -15.63 -9.53
C THR A 16 2.36 -15.24 -8.06
N LYS A 17 3.18 -14.25 -7.73
CA LYS A 17 3.19 -13.55 -6.43
C LYS A 17 1.73 -13.30 -6.06
N LYS A 18 1.29 -13.93 -4.97
CA LYS A 18 -0.07 -13.85 -4.41
C LYS A 18 -0.62 -12.46 -4.69
N ILE A 19 -1.58 -12.35 -5.60
CA ILE A 19 -2.44 -11.18 -5.69
C ILE A 19 -3.26 -11.27 -4.42
N VAL A 20 -2.66 -10.76 -3.34
CA VAL A 20 -3.38 -10.40 -2.13
C VAL A 20 -4.43 -9.44 -2.64
N ASN A 21 -5.68 -9.92 -2.65
CA ASN A 21 -6.85 -9.08 -2.70
C ASN A 21 -6.84 -8.28 -1.39
N GLN A 22 -5.84 -7.40 -1.23
CA GLN A 22 -5.77 -6.37 -0.22
C GLN A 22 -7.02 -5.59 -0.58
N LEU A 23 -8.06 -5.65 0.26
CA LEU A 23 -9.14 -4.69 0.15
C LEU A 23 -8.42 -3.35 0.12
N GLN A 24 -8.45 -2.68 -1.05
CA GLN A 24 -7.85 -1.37 -1.17
C GLN A 24 -8.56 -0.52 -0.12
N THR A 25 -7.83 -0.13 0.90
CA THR A 25 -8.42 0.66 1.97
C THR A 25 -8.56 2.09 1.43
N PRO A 26 -9.55 2.86 1.89
CA PRO A 26 -9.67 4.28 1.57
C PRO A 26 -8.36 5.04 1.78
N HIS A 27 -7.56 4.62 2.77
CA HIS A 27 -6.23 5.16 3.02
C HIS A 27 -5.21 4.86 1.91
N GLN A 28 -5.22 3.67 1.31
CA GLN A 28 -4.31 3.32 0.22
C GLN A 28 -4.62 4.07 -1.08
N GLU A 29 -5.91 4.24 -1.38
CA GLU A 29 -6.35 5.04 -2.52
C GLU A 29 -6.05 6.53 -2.29
N ALA A 30 -6.36 7.05 -1.10
CA ALA A 30 -6.01 8.43 -0.73
C ALA A 30 -4.51 8.66 -0.79
N PHE A 31 -3.71 7.73 -0.28
CA PHE A 31 -2.25 7.76 -0.36
C PHE A 31 -1.79 7.89 -1.81
N THR A 32 -2.27 6.99 -2.69
CA THR A 32 -1.90 6.99 -4.10
C THR A 32 -2.29 8.30 -4.80
N ALA A 33 -3.49 8.81 -4.52
CA ALA A 33 -3.97 10.09 -5.05
C ALA A 33 -3.08 11.26 -4.60
N LEU A 34 -2.77 11.35 -3.31
CA LEU A 34 -1.97 12.44 -2.75
C LEU A 34 -0.51 12.41 -3.22
N ILE A 35 0.08 11.23 -3.35
CA ILE A 35 1.40 11.08 -3.99
C ILE A 35 1.35 11.53 -5.46
N GLY A 36 0.29 11.17 -6.18
CA GLY A 36 0.07 11.59 -7.58
C GLY A 36 -0.08 13.11 -7.74
N LEU A 37 -0.57 13.80 -6.72
CA LEU A 37 -0.67 15.26 -6.67
C LEU A 37 0.67 15.94 -6.31
N GLY A 38 1.72 15.18 -5.98
CA GLY A 38 3.04 15.69 -5.66
C GLY A 38 3.28 16.01 -4.17
N TYR A 39 2.42 15.54 -3.27
CA TYR A 39 2.68 15.66 -1.83
C TYR A 39 3.82 14.72 -1.40
N ASP A 40 4.58 15.16 -0.40
CA ASP A 40 5.65 14.34 0.19
C ASP A 40 5.09 13.08 0.85
N ARG A 41 5.69 11.93 0.54
CA ARG A 41 5.25 10.63 1.02
C ARG A 41 5.17 10.54 2.54
N SER A 42 6.20 11.01 3.23
CA SER A 42 6.27 10.92 4.69
C SER A 42 5.18 11.77 5.33
N ARG A 43 4.90 12.94 4.76
CA ARG A 43 3.81 13.81 5.22
C ARG A 43 2.44 13.20 4.97
N VAL A 44 2.23 12.56 3.81
CA VAL A 44 0.97 11.89 3.48
C VAL A 44 0.72 10.71 4.43
N GLU A 45 1.73 9.87 4.69
CA GLU A 45 1.61 8.76 5.66
C GLU A 45 1.27 9.29 7.06
N ALA A 46 1.92 10.36 7.51
CA ALA A 46 1.64 10.97 8.80
C ALA A 46 0.24 11.62 8.89
N ALA A 47 -0.27 12.16 7.79
CA ALA A 47 -1.63 12.72 7.74
C ALA A 47 -2.68 11.60 7.79
N LEU A 48 -2.50 10.55 6.98
CA LEU A 48 -3.40 9.40 6.92
C LEU A 48 -3.42 8.60 8.22
N SER A 49 -2.30 8.51 8.95
CA SER A 49 -2.27 7.80 10.24
C SER A 49 -3.08 8.50 11.34
N GLN A 50 -3.47 9.76 11.14
CA GLN A 50 -4.28 10.55 12.07
C GLN A 50 -5.75 10.59 11.68
N ILE A 51 -6.11 9.98 10.55
CA ILE A 51 -7.47 9.94 10.02
C ILE A 51 -8.06 8.57 10.33
N ASP A 52 -9.33 8.58 10.70
CA ASP A 52 -10.07 7.37 11.02
C ASP A 52 -10.33 6.53 9.76
N GLU A 53 -10.01 5.24 9.82
CA GLU A 53 -10.11 4.30 8.70
C GLU A 53 -11.55 3.92 8.30
N THR A 54 -12.54 4.30 9.13
CA THR A 54 -13.97 4.12 8.81
C THR A 54 -14.53 5.23 7.92
N LYS A 55 -13.77 6.30 7.70
CA LYS A 55 -14.17 7.42 6.84
C LYS A 55 -14.16 7.02 5.36
N SER A 56 -14.99 7.72 4.60
CA SER A 56 -15.05 7.53 3.15
C SER A 56 -13.77 8.06 2.49
N LEU A 57 -13.42 7.52 1.31
CA LEU A 57 -12.23 7.95 0.55
C LEU A 57 -12.17 9.48 0.36
N ASP A 58 -13.29 10.10 0.02
CA ASP A 58 -13.38 11.56 -0.19
C ASP A 58 -13.04 12.33 1.10
N GLU A 59 -13.58 11.91 2.24
CA GLU A 59 -13.30 12.50 3.55
C GLU A 59 -11.83 12.34 3.93
N VAL A 60 -11.28 11.14 3.70
CA VAL A 60 -9.86 10.85 3.96
C VAL A 60 -8.96 11.75 3.12
N ILE A 61 -9.24 11.91 1.82
CA ILE A 61 -8.46 12.79 0.93
C ILE A 61 -8.58 14.24 1.38
N LYS A 62 -9.80 14.71 1.65
CA LYS A 62 -10.05 16.09 2.07
C LYS A 62 -9.33 16.44 3.37
N GLU A 63 -9.48 15.62 4.41
CA GLU A 63 -8.80 15.84 5.70
C GLU A 63 -7.28 15.73 5.56
N SER A 64 -6.79 14.83 4.72
CA SER A 64 -5.36 14.73 4.44
C SER A 64 -4.84 16.02 3.81
N ILE A 65 -5.55 16.57 2.82
CA ILE A 65 -5.18 17.84 2.17
C ILE A 65 -5.24 18.99 3.19
N GLU A 66 -6.26 19.05 4.04
CA GLU A 66 -6.36 20.07 5.09
C GLU A 66 -5.18 20.00 6.06
N LYS A 67 -4.83 18.81 6.55
CA LYS A 67 -3.66 18.59 7.43
C LYS A 67 -2.34 18.92 6.73
N LEU A 68 -2.20 18.62 5.43
CA LEU A 68 -1.00 18.92 4.64
C LEU A 68 -0.87 20.41 4.31
N SER A 69 -1.99 21.10 4.17
CA SER A 69 -2.11 22.54 3.88
C SER A 69 -1.91 23.42 5.10
N TYR A 70 -2.21 22.91 6.31
CA TYR A 70 -2.01 23.63 7.56
C TYR A 70 -0.50 23.80 7.83
N ARG A 71 0.07 24.88 7.27
CA ARG A 71 1.31 25.49 7.76
C ARG A 71 1.01 26.05 9.14
N GLY A 72 1.78 25.60 10.14
CA GLY A 72 1.68 26.05 11.53
C GLY A 72 1.78 27.56 11.69
#